data_AF-A0A816JK07-F1
#
_entry.id   AF-A0A816JK07-F1
#
_cell.length_a   1.000
_cell.length_b   1.000
_cell.length_c   1.000
_cell.angle_alpha   90.00
_cell.angle_beta   90.00
_cell.angle_gamma   90.00
#
_symmetry.space_group_name_H-M   'P 1'
#
loop_
_entity.id
_entity.type
_entity.pdbx_description
1 polymer ?
#
loop_
_entity_poly.entity_id
_entity_poly.type
_entity_poly.pdbx_seq_one_letter_code
_entity_poly.pdbx_strand_id
1 'polypeptide(L)'
;MDSISSDAARDGSICDEAIVLSVTSALAKDALSYFQSGKFHECIDILIQLNHKKRNDPKVLHNIAIAEYFKNACSNSKKLLEDLNTVKKQSEEFAKEPLEAVNPGSNVSVSKHQFDSTITTLNIAVTWFHLHQYAKSLSILDPLFLNIEPLDETIALQICFLMLDSALACHDAVKFLEVFGHLDKSFWCWFWNS
;
A
#
# COMPACT_ATOMS: atom_id res chain seq x y z
N MET A 1 19.30 31.63 46.68
CA MET A 1 20.19 30.77 45.88
C MET A 1 19.79 29.32 46.15
N ASP A 2 19.35 28.48 45.22
CA ASP A 2 19.17 28.58 43.77
C ASP A 2 18.04 27.60 43.39
N SER A 3 17.08 28.04 42.58
CA SER A 3 16.11 27.16 41.92
C SER A 3 16.44 27.20 40.44
N ILE A 4 17.21 26.20 39.98
CA ILE A 4 17.60 26.08 38.58
C ILE A 4 16.62 25.16 37.86
N SER A 5 15.87 25.83 36.98
CA SER A 5 15.15 25.40 35.77
C SER A 5 15.28 23.94 35.33
N SER A 6 14.13 23.29 35.12
CA SER A 6 13.97 21.98 34.46
C SER A 6 13.14 22.09 33.16
N ASP A 7 13.00 23.27 32.55
CA ASP A 7 12.15 23.45 31.36
C ASP A 7 12.89 23.41 30.01
N ALA A 8 14.22 23.31 30.01
CA ALA A 8 15.00 23.34 28.75
C ALA A 8 15.10 21.98 28.02
N ALA A 9 14.77 20.86 28.67
CA ALA A 9 14.97 19.52 28.09
C ALA A 9 13.77 19.02 27.27
N ARG A 10 12.57 19.61 27.43
CA ARG A 10 11.35 19.17 26.72
C ARG A 10 11.22 19.75 25.32
N ASP A 11 11.86 20.88 25.05
CA ASP A 11 11.75 21.60 23.77
C ASP A 11 12.76 21.09 22.71
N GLY A 12 13.92 20.59 23.15
CA GLY A 12 14.94 20.00 22.25
C GLY A 12 14.49 18.71 21.56
N SER A 13 13.77 17.84 22.28
CA SER A 13 13.31 16.54 21.76
C SER A 13 12.26 16.67 20.64
N ILE A 14 11.41 17.69 20.70
CA ILE A 14 10.35 17.93 19.71
C ILE A 14 10.97 18.45 18.40
N CYS A 15 12.02 19.27 18.52
CA CYS A 15 12.72 19.83 17.38
C CYS A 15 13.46 18.73 16.58
N ASP A 16 14.11 17.80 17.29
CA ASP A 16 14.81 16.66 16.66
C ASP A 16 13.85 15.71 15.94
N GLU A 17 12.67 15.40 16.51
CA GLU A 17 11.65 14.58 15.86
C GLU A 17 11.06 15.26 14.62
N ALA A 18 10.79 16.57 14.69
CA ALA A 18 10.28 17.34 13.56
C ALA A 18 11.30 17.40 12.39
N ILE A 19 12.58 17.55 12.71
CA ILE A 19 13.68 17.51 11.72
C ILE A 19 13.76 16.11 11.09
N VAL A 20 13.71 15.04 11.88
CA VAL A 20 13.71 13.66 11.36
C VAL A 20 12.49 13.40 10.48
N LEU A 21 11.31 13.89 10.85
CA LEU A 21 10.09 13.75 10.05
C LEU A 21 10.21 14.49 8.70
N SER A 22 10.78 15.70 8.72
CA SER A 22 11.05 16.48 7.50
C SER A 22 12.03 15.77 6.56
N VAL A 23 13.14 15.27 7.11
CA VAL A 23 14.15 14.51 6.35
C VAL A 23 13.57 13.23 5.77
N THR A 24 12.77 12.49 6.54
CA THR A 24 12.13 11.26 6.05
C THR A 24 11.06 11.53 5.00
N SER A 25 10.35 12.65 5.09
CA SER A 25 9.41 13.09 4.05
C SER A 25 10.12 13.45 2.74
N ALA A 26 11.25 14.16 2.83
CA ALA A 26 12.07 14.48 1.65
C ALA A 26 12.59 13.21 0.95
N LEU A 27 13.16 12.27 1.72
CA LEU A 27 13.61 10.97 1.19
C LEU A 27 12.48 10.18 0.53
N ALA A 28 11.28 10.18 1.11
CA ALA A 28 10.13 9.51 0.50
C ALA A 28 9.71 10.13 -0.84
N LYS A 29 9.78 11.47 -0.96
CA LYS A 29 9.51 12.18 -2.22
C LYS A 29 10.58 11.90 -3.28
N ASP A 30 11.85 11.86 -2.88
CA ASP A 30 12.95 11.53 -3.78
C ASP A 30 12.84 10.08 -4.29
N ALA A 31 12.54 9.13 -3.40
CA ALA A 31 12.30 7.74 -3.77
C ALA A 31 11.17 7.60 -4.80
N LEU A 32 10.07 8.34 -4.61
CA LEU A 32 8.95 8.36 -5.55
C LEU A 32 9.38 8.92 -6.92
N SER A 33 10.13 10.01 -6.94
CA SER A 33 10.65 10.63 -8.18
C SER A 33 11.56 9.67 -8.97
N TYR A 34 12.47 8.97 -8.27
CA TYR A 34 13.32 7.96 -8.90
C TYR A 34 12.52 6.77 -9.44
N PHE A 35 11.53 6.29 -8.69
CA PHE A 35 10.66 5.20 -9.13
C PHE A 35 9.89 5.57 -10.41
N GLN A 36 9.28 6.76 -10.44
CA GLN A 36 8.53 7.26 -11.60
C GLN A 36 9.42 7.49 -12.82
N SER A 37 10.70 7.82 -12.60
CA SER A 37 11.70 7.99 -13.65
C SER A 37 12.32 6.67 -14.14
N GLY A 38 11.91 5.52 -13.59
CA GLY A 38 12.49 4.20 -13.91
C GLY A 38 13.90 3.97 -13.36
N LYS A 39 14.40 4.87 -12.49
CA LYS A 39 15.71 4.80 -11.85
C LYS A 39 15.64 3.93 -10.60
N PHE A 40 15.41 2.64 -10.80
CA PHE A 40 15.11 1.72 -9.71
C PHE A 40 16.30 1.49 -8.76
N HIS A 41 17.54 1.61 -9.24
CA HIS A 41 18.72 1.45 -8.38
C HIS A 41 18.79 2.57 -7.34
N GLU A 42 18.72 3.81 -7.80
CA GLU A 42 18.72 5.01 -6.95
C GLU A 42 17.48 5.06 -6.04
N CYS A 43 16.32 4.62 -6.54
CA CYS A 43 15.11 4.48 -5.74
C CYS A 43 15.34 3.55 -4.52
N ILE A 44 15.91 2.37 -4.76
CA ILE A 44 16.19 1.39 -3.69
C ILE A 44 17.19 1.96 -2.68
N ASP A 45 18.25 2.63 -3.14
CA ASP A 45 19.24 3.22 -2.24
C ASP A 45 18.61 4.25 -1.30
N ILE A 46 17.72 5.11 -1.81
CA ILE A 46 16.99 6.09 -1.01
C ILE A 46 16.02 5.40 -0.04
N LEU A 47 15.33 4.33 -0.48
CA LEU A 47 14.42 3.58 0.38
C LEU A 47 15.14 2.84 1.52
N ILE A 48 16.34 2.29 1.26
CA ILE A 48 17.18 1.69 2.30
C ILE A 48 17.61 2.75 3.32
N GLN A 49 18.04 3.93 2.86
CA GLN A 49 18.34 5.07 3.74
C GLN A 49 17.13 5.48 4.59
N LEU A 50 15.93 5.50 3.99
CA LEU A 50 14.68 5.79 4.69
C LEU A 50 14.37 4.72 5.75
N ASN A 51 14.57 3.42 5.44
CA ASN A 51 14.36 2.31 6.37
C ASN A 51 15.31 2.37 7.57
N HIS A 52 16.54 2.84 7.40
CA HIS A 52 17.46 3.05 8.52
C HIS A 52 16.97 4.13 9.49
N LYS A 53 16.22 5.14 9.01
CA LYS A 53 15.63 6.21 9.83
C LYS A 53 14.28 5.83 10.42
N LYS A 54 13.45 5.09 9.67
CA LYS A 54 12.16 4.55 10.08
C LYS A 54 12.24 3.03 10.19
N ARG A 55 12.90 2.56 11.26
CA ARG A 55 13.19 1.13 11.43
C ARG A 55 11.92 0.31 11.29
N ASN A 56 11.90 -0.55 10.27
CA ASN A 56 10.88 -1.57 10.04
C ASN A 56 9.47 -1.02 9.75
N ASP A 57 9.38 0.14 9.10
CA ASP A 57 8.10 0.66 8.57
C ASP A 57 7.62 -0.27 7.43
N PRO A 58 6.46 -0.94 7.58
CA PRO A 58 5.95 -1.87 6.58
C PRO A 58 5.79 -1.24 5.19
N LYS A 59 5.51 0.07 5.10
CA LYS A 59 5.38 0.76 3.81
C LYS A 59 6.72 0.91 3.10
N VAL A 60 7.78 1.16 3.85
CA VAL A 60 9.12 1.29 3.28
C VAL A 60 9.58 -0.08 2.77
N LEU A 61 9.33 -1.15 3.53
CA LEU A 61 9.61 -2.52 3.11
C LEU A 61 8.79 -2.91 1.87
N HIS A 62 7.50 -2.57 1.83
CA HIS A 62 6.64 -2.76 0.67
C HIS A 62 7.25 -2.10 -0.59
N ASN A 63 7.59 -0.82 -0.48
CA ASN A 63 8.12 -0.05 -1.62
C ASN A 63 9.48 -0.59 -2.09
N ILE A 64 10.34 -1.07 -1.17
CA ILE A 64 11.61 -1.72 -1.53
C ILE A 64 11.33 -2.97 -2.36
N ALA A 65 10.43 -3.84 -1.91
CA ALA A 65 10.11 -5.07 -2.61
C ALA A 65 9.58 -4.80 -4.04
N ILE A 66 8.71 -3.79 -4.19
CA ILE A 66 8.21 -3.36 -5.49
C ILE A 66 9.34 -2.81 -6.37
N ALA A 67 10.17 -1.90 -5.85
CA ALA A 67 11.29 -1.33 -6.61
C ALA A 67 12.30 -2.40 -7.05
N GLU A 68 12.61 -3.38 -6.21
CA GLU A 68 13.45 -4.52 -6.56
C GLU A 68 12.84 -5.39 -7.67
N TYR A 69 11.53 -5.61 -7.64
CA TYR A 69 10.83 -6.37 -8.66
C TYR A 69 10.95 -5.69 -10.04
N PHE A 70 10.72 -4.38 -10.10
CA PHE A 70 10.87 -3.59 -11.32
C PHE A 70 12.33 -3.48 -11.79
N LYS A 71 13.30 -3.35 -10.87
CA LYS A 71 14.74 -3.39 -11.20
C LYS A 71 15.13 -4.67 -11.94
N ASN A 72 14.55 -5.80 -11.54
CA ASN A 72 14.81 -7.12 -12.12
C ASN A 72 13.90 -7.42 -13.33
N ALA A 73 13.33 -6.40 -13.97
CA ALA A 73 12.43 -6.52 -15.13
C ALA A 73 11.27 -7.49 -14.89
N CYS A 74 10.70 -7.48 -13.68
CA CYS A 74 9.55 -8.30 -13.29
C CYS A 74 9.82 -9.82 -13.29
N SER A 75 11.08 -10.26 -13.25
CA SER A 75 11.44 -11.69 -13.40
C SER A 75 11.16 -12.54 -12.15
N ASN A 76 11.14 -11.92 -10.96
CA ASN A 76 11.15 -12.64 -9.67
C ASN A 76 9.81 -12.55 -8.92
N SER A 77 8.69 -12.81 -9.59
CA SER A 77 7.34 -12.63 -9.00
C SER A 77 7.11 -13.51 -7.76
N LYS A 78 7.77 -14.68 -7.65
CA LYS A 78 7.71 -15.52 -6.44
C LYS A 78 8.35 -14.85 -5.22
N LYS A 79 9.54 -14.25 -5.41
CA LYS A 79 10.21 -13.49 -4.34
C LYS A 79 9.35 -12.30 -3.92
N LEU A 80 8.83 -11.54 -4.89
CA LEU A 80 7.93 -10.42 -4.59
C LEU A 80 6.72 -10.87 -3.77
N LEU A 81 6.12 -12.00 -4.14
CA LEU A 81 4.98 -12.55 -3.41
C LEU A 81 5.34 -12.89 -1.94
N GLU A 82 6.48 -13.50 -1.69
CA GLU A 82 6.97 -13.80 -0.34
C GLU A 82 7.21 -12.52 0.48
N ASP A 83 7.85 -11.54 -0.13
CA ASP A 83 8.14 -10.24 0.49
C ASP A 83 6.83 -9.50 0.85
N LEU A 84 5.87 -9.42 -0.08
CA LEU A 84 4.59 -8.76 0.14
C LEU A 84 3.74 -9.44 1.23
N ASN A 85 3.73 -10.78 1.28
CA ASN A 85 3.03 -11.50 2.33
C ASN A 85 3.67 -11.28 3.70
N THR A 86 5.00 -11.19 3.76
CA THR A 86 5.72 -10.87 4.99
C THR A 86 5.34 -9.48 5.51
N VAL A 87 5.33 -8.47 4.62
CA VAL A 87 4.94 -7.10 4.95
C VAL A 87 3.48 -7.04 5.41
N LYS A 88 2.57 -7.74 4.70
CA LYS A 88 1.17 -7.82 5.09
C LYS A 88 1.01 -8.40 6.50
N LYS A 89 1.66 -9.53 6.79
CA LYS A 89 1.63 -10.16 8.11
C LYS A 89 2.16 -9.22 9.20
N GLN A 90 3.28 -8.55 8.97
CA GLN A 90 3.83 -7.55 9.89
C GLN A 90 2.81 -6.44 10.14
N SER A 91 2.19 -5.88 9.10
CA SER A 91 1.20 -4.79 9.24
C SER A 91 -0.05 -5.20 10.02
N GLU A 92 -0.48 -6.47 9.92
CA GLU A 92 -1.60 -7.03 10.67
C GLU A 92 -1.25 -7.30 12.13
N GLU A 93 -0.01 -7.69 12.42
CA GLU A 93 0.49 -7.86 13.79
C GLU A 93 0.56 -6.52 14.52
N PHE A 94 1.06 -5.46 13.87
CA PHE A 94 1.04 -4.10 14.42
C PHE A 94 -0.38 -3.55 14.66
N ALA A 95 -1.39 -4.04 13.94
CA ALA A 95 -2.78 -3.64 14.12
C ALA A 95 -3.50 -4.38 15.27
N LYS A 96 -2.93 -5.49 15.77
CA LYS A 96 -3.52 -6.34 16.82
C LYS A 96 -3.05 -5.97 18.24
N GLU A 97 -2.08 -5.07 18.40
CA GLU A 97 -1.72 -4.56 19.72
C GLU A 97 -2.91 -3.78 20.30
N PRO A 98 -3.38 -4.10 21.52
CA PRO A 98 -4.57 -3.48 22.09
C PRO A 98 -4.39 -1.97 22.25
N LEU A 99 -5.33 -1.23 21.64
CA LEU A 99 -5.63 0.16 21.99
C LEU A 99 -6.19 0.21 23.42
N GLU A 100 -5.33 0.02 24.42
CA GLU A 100 -5.60 0.57 25.74
C GLU A 100 -5.57 2.11 25.58
N ALA A 101 -6.71 2.75 25.84
CA ALA A 101 -7.05 4.15 25.63
C ALA A 101 -7.59 4.53 24.22
N VAL A 102 -8.86 4.16 24.00
CA VAL A 102 -9.76 4.80 23.04
C VAL A 102 -9.81 6.31 23.29
N ASN A 103 -9.11 7.09 22.48
CA ASN A 103 -9.45 8.48 22.21
C ASN A 103 -10.37 8.51 20.96
N PRO A 104 -11.59 9.07 21.03
CA PRO A 104 -12.58 9.05 19.96
C PRO A 104 -12.27 10.01 18.78
N GLY A 105 -10.99 10.28 18.49
CA GLY A 105 -10.52 11.09 17.36
C GLY A 105 -9.70 10.32 16.31
N SER A 106 -9.69 8.97 16.37
CA SER A 106 -8.73 8.11 15.64
C SER A 106 -9.25 7.56 14.29
N ASN A 107 -10.34 8.09 13.75
CA ASN A 107 -10.89 7.70 12.44
C ASN A 107 -9.90 7.90 11.26
N VAL A 108 -8.89 8.77 11.42
CA VAL A 108 -7.83 9.01 10.41
C VAL A 108 -6.78 7.89 10.38
N SER A 109 -6.46 7.24 11.51
CA SER A 109 -5.45 6.17 11.52
C SER A 109 -6.00 4.84 11.00
N VAL A 110 -7.28 4.55 11.29
CA VAL A 110 -7.98 3.34 10.82
C VAL A 110 -8.15 3.37 9.30
N SER A 111 -8.59 4.50 8.73
CA SER A 111 -8.77 4.65 7.27
C SER A 111 -7.45 4.57 6.50
N LYS A 112 -6.37 5.15 7.03
CA LYS A 112 -5.04 5.08 6.41
C LYS A 112 -4.47 3.66 6.42
N HIS A 113 -4.56 2.96 7.56
CA HIS A 113 -4.11 1.56 7.68
C HIS A 113 -4.89 0.63 6.76
N GLN A 114 -6.21 0.83 6.66
CA GLN A 114 -7.06 0.10 5.72
C GLN A 114 -6.63 0.31 4.26
N PHE A 115 -6.34 1.54 3.86
CA PHE A 115 -5.89 1.84 2.50
C PHE A 115 -4.53 1.17 2.19
N ASP A 116 -3.56 1.26 3.09
CA ASP A 116 -2.24 0.63 2.92
C ASP A 116 -2.34 -0.90 2.81
N SER A 117 -3.28 -1.49 3.55
CA SER A 117 -3.60 -2.92 3.49
C SER A 117 -4.24 -3.32 2.16
N THR A 118 -5.14 -2.49 1.62
CA THR A 118 -5.75 -2.69 0.29
C THR A 118 -4.69 -2.67 -0.80
N ILE A 119 -3.79 -1.67 -0.82
CA ILE A 119 -2.71 -1.58 -1.82
C ILE A 119 -1.79 -2.80 -1.75
N THR A 120 -1.42 -3.22 -0.54
CA THR A 120 -0.60 -4.43 -0.37
C THR A 120 -1.31 -5.67 -0.89
N THR A 121 -2.61 -5.82 -0.59
CA THR A 121 -3.41 -6.96 -1.05
C THR A 121 -3.62 -6.95 -2.56
N LEU A 122 -3.84 -5.78 -3.16
CA LEU A 122 -3.95 -5.63 -4.61
C LEU A 122 -2.63 -6.00 -5.32
N ASN A 123 -1.49 -5.54 -4.81
CA ASN A 123 -0.18 -5.91 -5.35
C ASN A 123 0.11 -7.41 -5.24
N ILE A 124 -0.37 -8.08 -4.18
CA ILE A 124 -0.32 -9.55 -4.08
C ILE A 124 -1.18 -10.20 -5.18
N ALA A 125 -2.39 -9.69 -5.44
CA ALA A 125 -3.26 -10.21 -6.49
C ALA A 125 -2.64 -10.04 -7.90
N VAL A 126 -2.04 -8.88 -8.18
CA VAL A 126 -1.27 -8.63 -9.41
C VAL A 126 -0.10 -9.60 -9.54
N THR A 127 0.61 -9.87 -8.44
CA THR A 127 1.73 -10.81 -8.45
C THR A 127 1.26 -12.24 -8.77
N TRP A 128 0.12 -12.68 -8.24
CA TRP A 128 -0.50 -13.96 -8.61
C TRP A 128 -0.93 -14.01 -10.07
N PHE A 129 -1.45 -12.90 -10.60
CA PHE A 129 -1.80 -12.77 -12.01
C PHE A 129 -0.58 -12.97 -12.92
N HIS A 130 0.54 -12.32 -12.61
CA HIS A 130 1.81 -12.51 -13.33
C HIS A 130 2.38 -13.93 -13.23
N LEU A 131 2.03 -14.66 -12.17
CA LEU A 131 2.37 -16.08 -12.01
C LEU A 131 1.39 -17.02 -12.75
N HIS A 132 0.45 -16.49 -13.53
CA HIS A 132 -0.63 -17.23 -14.20
C HIS A 132 -1.52 -18.02 -13.23
N GLN A 133 -1.56 -17.63 -11.96
CA GLN A 133 -2.41 -18.23 -10.93
C GLN A 133 -3.70 -17.43 -10.78
N TYR A 134 -4.47 -17.35 -11.87
CA TYR A 134 -5.64 -16.48 -11.98
C TYR A 134 -6.72 -16.77 -10.93
N ALA A 135 -6.95 -18.05 -10.59
CA ALA A 135 -7.90 -18.43 -9.54
C ALA A 135 -7.49 -17.88 -8.16
N LYS A 136 -6.19 -17.84 -7.85
CA LYS A 136 -5.70 -17.24 -6.60
C LYS A 136 -5.82 -15.72 -6.61
N SER A 137 -5.57 -15.10 -7.77
CA SER A 137 -5.77 -13.67 -7.95
C SER A 137 -7.23 -13.29 -7.69
N LEU A 138 -8.19 -13.99 -8.31
CA LEU A 138 -9.63 -13.82 -8.07
C LEU A 138 -10.00 -13.99 -6.60
N SER A 139 -9.54 -15.07 -5.96
CA SER A 139 -9.83 -15.33 -4.54
C SER A 139 -9.36 -14.21 -3.60
N ILE A 140 -8.31 -13.47 -3.99
CA ILE A 140 -7.82 -12.31 -3.22
C ILE A 140 -8.61 -11.06 -3.56
N LEU A 141 -9.08 -10.92 -4.80
CA LEU A 141 -9.81 -9.76 -5.26
C LEU A 141 -11.28 -9.76 -4.82
N ASP A 142 -11.93 -10.92 -4.70
CA ASP A 142 -13.32 -11.04 -4.26
C ASP A 142 -13.63 -10.23 -2.97
N PRO A 143 -12.87 -10.38 -1.86
CA PRO A 143 -13.14 -9.58 -0.67
C PRO A 143 -12.84 -8.09 -0.83
N LEU A 144 -11.93 -7.69 -1.74
CA LEU A 144 -11.68 -6.28 -2.04
C LEU A 144 -12.85 -5.68 -2.85
N PHE A 145 -13.39 -6.44 -3.79
CA PHE A 145 -14.51 -6.04 -4.61
C PHE A 145 -15.81 -5.88 -3.82
N LEU A 146 -16.06 -6.77 -2.85
CA LEU A 146 -17.21 -6.63 -1.93
C LEU A 146 -17.11 -5.38 -1.03
N ASN A 147 -15.91 -4.85 -0.82
CA ASN A 147 -15.64 -3.66 0.01
C ASN A 147 -15.12 -2.49 -0.84
N ILE A 148 -15.59 -2.37 -2.08
CA ILE A 148 -15.07 -1.40 -3.06
C ILE A 148 -15.58 0.04 -2.83
N GLU A 149 -16.79 0.20 -2.29
CA GLU A 149 -17.43 1.51 -2.07
C GLU A 149 -16.60 2.53 -1.28
N PRO A 150 -15.90 2.17 -0.18
CA PRO A 150 -15.07 3.13 0.56
C PRO A 150 -13.72 3.45 -0.11
N LEU A 151 -13.38 2.84 -1.25
CA LEU A 151 -12.09 3.00 -1.90
C LEU A 151 -12.07 4.19 -2.87
N ASP A 152 -10.88 4.72 -3.12
CA ASP A 152 -10.66 5.68 -4.21
C ASP A 152 -11.01 5.04 -5.55
N GLU A 153 -11.61 5.84 -6.45
CA GLU A 153 -12.03 5.43 -7.79
C GLU A 153 -10.90 4.74 -8.58
N THR A 154 -9.67 5.22 -8.49
CA THR A 154 -8.51 4.64 -9.17
C THR A 154 -8.27 3.21 -8.72
N ILE A 155 -8.34 2.96 -7.40
CA ILE A 155 -8.11 1.63 -6.82
C ILE A 155 -9.29 0.71 -7.13
N ALA A 156 -10.52 1.22 -7.07
CA ALA A 156 -11.71 0.49 -7.47
C ALA A 156 -11.61 0.01 -8.93
N LEU A 157 -11.24 0.90 -9.86
CA LEU A 157 -11.05 0.55 -11.27
C LEU A 157 -9.94 -0.49 -11.46
N GLN A 158 -8.82 -0.36 -10.75
CA GLN A 158 -7.73 -1.35 -10.82
C GLN A 158 -8.18 -2.74 -10.34
N ILE A 159 -8.95 -2.82 -9.25
CA ILE A 159 -9.55 -4.08 -8.77
C ILE A 159 -10.45 -4.67 -9.86
N CYS A 160 -11.39 -3.87 -10.39
CA CYS A 160 -12.34 -4.34 -11.39
C CYS A 160 -11.65 -4.83 -12.67
N PHE A 161 -10.71 -4.08 -13.23
CA PHE A 161 -10.01 -4.49 -14.45
C PHE A 161 -9.19 -5.76 -14.24
N LEU A 162 -8.46 -5.87 -13.13
CA LEU A 162 -7.72 -7.08 -12.83
C LEU A 162 -8.64 -8.30 -12.63
N MET A 163 -9.80 -8.11 -12.01
CA MET A 163 -10.81 -9.17 -11.89
C MET A 163 -11.37 -9.58 -13.25
N LEU A 164 -11.67 -8.63 -14.13
CA LEU A 164 -12.14 -8.94 -15.49
C LEU A 164 -11.10 -9.73 -16.28
N ASP A 165 -9.84 -9.28 -16.28
CA ASP A 165 -8.73 -9.99 -16.94
C ASP A 165 -8.54 -11.40 -16.37
N SER A 166 -8.65 -11.56 -15.06
CA SER A 166 -8.54 -12.86 -14.39
C SER A 166 -9.73 -13.77 -14.69
N ALA A 167 -10.95 -13.22 -14.73
CA ALA A 167 -12.17 -13.96 -15.07
C ALA A 167 -12.13 -14.44 -16.53
N LEU A 168 -11.67 -13.58 -17.45
CA LEU A 168 -11.44 -13.96 -18.86
C LEU A 168 -10.42 -15.10 -18.97
N ALA A 169 -9.28 -15.00 -18.27
CA ALA A 169 -8.25 -16.03 -18.26
C ALA A 169 -8.74 -17.37 -17.66
N CYS A 170 -9.69 -17.32 -16.72
CA CYS A 170 -10.35 -18.50 -16.15
C CYS A 170 -11.55 -19.00 -16.97
N HIS A 171 -11.97 -18.30 -18.02
CA HIS A 171 -13.24 -18.52 -18.73
C HIS A 171 -14.48 -18.49 -17.82
N ASP A 172 -14.44 -17.69 -16.76
CA ASP A 172 -15.56 -17.50 -15.83
C ASP A 172 -16.46 -16.34 -16.29
N ALA A 173 -17.40 -16.66 -17.17
CA ALA A 173 -18.34 -15.68 -17.72
C ALA A 173 -19.27 -15.09 -16.64
N VAL A 174 -19.58 -15.84 -15.58
CA VAL A 174 -20.47 -15.36 -14.50
C VAL A 174 -19.77 -14.27 -13.72
N LYS A 175 -18.52 -14.53 -13.30
CA LYS A 175 -17.72 -13.53 -12.58
C LYS A 175 -17.44 -12.30 -13.46
N PHE A 176 -17.15 -12.50 -14.74
CA PHE A 176 -16.95 -11.38 -15.67
C PHE A 176 -18.17 -10.48 -15.75
N LEU A 177 -19.37 -11.04 -15.97
CA LEU A 177 -20.61 -10.26 -16.08
C LEU A 177 -20.97 -9.55 -14.78
N GLU A 178 -20.70 -10.16 -13.63
CA GLU A 178 -20.90 -9.53 -12.32
C GLU A 178 -20.05 -8.27 -12.16
N VAL A 179 -18.74 -8.37 -12.41
CA VAL A 179 -17.80 -7.25 -12.28
C VAL A 179 -18.06 -6.18 -13.34
N PHE A 180 -18.33 -6.60 -14.58
CA PHE A 180 -18.65 -5.69 -15.67
C PHE A 180 -19.95 -4.92 -15.40
N GLY A 181 -20.98 -5.61 -14.90
CA GLY A 181 -22.25 -4.98 -14.52
C GLY A 181 -22.10 -3.98 -13.37
N HIS A 182 -21.15 -4.19 -12.45
CA HIS A 182 -20.81 -3.18 -11.46
C HIS A 182 -20.14 -1.96 -12.10
N LEU A 183 -19.13 -2.16 -12.96
CA LEU A 183 -18.44 -1.06 -13.64
C LEU A 183 -19.38 -0.17 -14.45
N ASP A 184 -20.28 -0.78 -15.22
CA ASP A 184 -21.25 -0.08 -16.06
C ASP A 184 -22.15 0.85 -15.22
N LYS A 185 -22.67 0.33 -14.11
CA LYS A 185 -23.54 1.09 -13.18
C LYS A 185 -22.78 2.18 -12.43
N SER A 186 -21.59 1.87 -11.92
CA SER A 186 -20.85 2.74 -11.03
C SER A 186 -20.11 3.86 -11.79
N PHE A 187 -19.61 3.60 -13.00
CA PHE A 187 -18.68 4.51 -13.69
C PHE A 187 -19.17 4.99 -15.06
N TRP A 188 -19.91 4.19 -15.82
CA TRP A 188 -20.33 4.59 -17.18
C TRP A 188 -21.66 5.34 -17.25
N CYS A 189 -22.57 5.14 -16.29
CA CYS A 189 -23.77 5.99 -16.17
C CYS A 189 -23.46 7.49 -16.00
N TRP A 190 -22.30 7.85 -15.44
CA TRP A 190 -21.84 9.24 -15.33
C TRP A 190 -21.36 9.82 -16.66
N PHE A 191 -20.70 9.00 -17.48
CA PHE A 191 -20.07 9.44 -18.73
C PHE A 191 -21.09 9.75 -19.84
N TRP A 192 -22.30 9.19 -19.78
CA TRP A 192 -23.37 9.48 -20.76
C TRP A 192 -24.29 10.65 -20.35
N ASN A 193 -24.22 11.09 -19.10
CA ASN A 193 -25.04 12.20 -18.56
C ASN A 193 -24.25 13.51 -18.35
N SER A 194 -22.98 13.57 -18.78
CA SER A 194 -22.16 14.80 -18.81
C SER A 194 -21.96 15.28 -20.25
#